data_AF-A0A5K1BK34-F1
#
_entry.id   AF-A0A5K1BK34-F1
#
_cell.length_a   1.000
_cell.length_b   1.000
_cell.length_c   1.000
_cell.angle_alpha   90.00
_cell.angle_beta   90.00
_cell.angle_gamma   90.00
#
_symmetry.space_group_name_H-M   'P 1'
#
loop_
_entity.id
_entity.type
_entity.pdbx_description
1 polymer ?
#
loop_
_entity_poly.entity_id
_entity_poly.type
_entity_poly.pdbx_seq_one_letter_code
_entity_poly.pdbx_strand_id
1 'polypeptide(L)'
;HIPKFMQWLKYISFMHYGFRLLLKVQYSGDLLYECGSAGGCKRLQSSPSFDTINLNGDNKEVWVLLSMAIAYRLCAYACLLKRISVSP
;
A
#
# COMPACT_ATOMS: atom_id res chain seq x y z
N HIS A 1 11.83 17.19 -3.53
CA HIS A 1 12.89 16.37 -2.90
C HIS A 1 12.45 16.06 -1.47
N ILE A 2 12.10 14.80 -1.17
CA ILE A 2 11.64 14.39 0.17
C ILE A 2 12.88 13.89 0.94
N PRO A 3 13.11 14.30 2.20
CA PRO A 3 14.27 13.88 2.96
C PRO A 3 14.30 12.35 3.14
N LYS A 4 15.48 11.74 2.94
CA LYS A 4 15.67 10.27 3.02
C LYS A 4 15.20 9.66 4.35
N PHE A 5 15.27 10.43 5.44
CA PHE A 5 14.79 9.99 6.75
C PHE A 5 13.27 9.72 6.79
N MET A 6 12.47 10.56 6.13
CA MET A 6 11.01 10.38 6.09
C MET A 6 10.56 9.32 5.08
N GLN A 7 11.48 8.80 4.27
CA GLN A 7 11.17 7.81 3.24
C GLN A 7 10.69 6.49 3.85
N TRP A 8 11.12 6.16 5.07
CA TRP A 8 10.65 4.99 5.82
C TRP A 8 9.18 5.09 6.24
N LEU A 9 8.64 6.29 6.41
CA LEU A 9 7.26 6.51 6.85
C LEU A 9 6.24 5.97 5.83
N LYS A 10 6.65 5.89 4.56
CA LYS A 10 5.90 5.23 3.47
C LYS A 10 5.58 3.75 3.77
N TYR A 11 6.45 3.06 4.51
CA TYR A 11 6.30 1.64 4.84
C TYR A 11 5.43 1.42 6.08
N ILE A 12 5.31 2.41 6.97
CA ILE A 12 4.43 2.35 8.15
C ILE A 12 3.00 2.77 7.84
N SER A 13 2.81 3.64 6.85
CA SER A 13 1.50 4.21 6.60
C SER A 13 0.57 3.21 5.91
N PHE A 14 -0.41 2.68 6.67
CA PHE A 14 -1.54 1.92 6.13
C PHE A 14 -2.20 2.62 4.93
N MET A 15 -2.24 3.96 4.96
CA MET A 15 -2.80 4.78 3.88
C MET A 15 -2.06 4.57 2.55
N HIS A 16 -0.75 4.27 2.59
CA HIS A 16 0.02 4.01 1.37
C HIS A 16 -0.46 2.75 0.64
N TYR A 17 -0.65 1.66 1.37
CA TYR A 17 -1.12 0.39 0.82
C TYR A 17 -2.63 0.41 0.54
N GLY A 18 -3.41 1.06 1.39
CA GLY A 18 -4.86 1.23 1.20
C GLY A 18 -5.20 2.05 -0.04
N PHE A 19 -4.48 3.17 -0.27
CA PHE A 19 -4.65 3.97 -1.49
C PHE A 19 -4.31 3.17 -2.76
N ARG A 20 -3.26 2.35 -2.72
CA ARG A 20 -2.90 1.45 -3.84
C ARG A 20 -3.97 0.40 -4.12
N LEU A 21 -4.55 -0.19 -3.07
CA LEU A 21 -5.66 -1.14 -3.21
C LEU A 21 -6.90 -0.46 -3.83
N LEU A 22 -7.26 0.73 -3.36
CA LEU A 22 -8.38 1.51 -3.90
C LEU A 22 -8.16 1.85 -5.38
N LEU A 23 -6.95 2.25 -5.76
CA LEU A 23 -6.60 2.50 -7.16
C LEU A 23 -6.71 1.24 -8.02
N LYS A 24 -6.32 0.07 -7.50
CA LYS A 24 -6.46 -1.22 -8.21
C LYS A 24 -7.91 -1.64 -8.42
N VAL A 25 -8.81 -1.31 -7.49
CA VAL A 25 -10.26 -1.53 -7.64
C VAL A 25 -10.87 -0.53 -8.63
N GLN A 26 -10.41 0.71 -8.60
CA GLN A 26 -10.98 1.79 -9.40
C GLN A 26 -10.46 1.79 -10.85
N TYR A 27 -9.22 1.37 -11.08
CA TYR A 27 -8.54 1.36 -12.37
C TYR A 27 -8.00 -0.05 -12.69
N SER A 28 -8.55 -0.67 -13.74
CA SER A 28 -8.04 -1.94 -14.27
C SER A 28 -6.63 -1.79 -14.87
N GLY A 29 -5.74 -2.74 -14.61
CA GLY A 29 -4.34 -2.71 -15.06
C GLY A 29 -4.13 -2.62 -16.57
N ASP A 30 -5.15 -2.96 -17.36
CA ASP A 30 -5.16 -2.89 -18.83
C ASP A 30 -5.60 -1.54 -19.39
N LEU A 31 -5.84 -0.53 -18.55
CA LEU A 31 -6.21 0.80 -19.02
C LEU A 31 -5.04 1.44 -19.79
N LEU A 32 -5.31 1.71 -21.06
CA LEU A 32 -4.42 2.43 -21.97
C LEU A 32 -4.74 3.92 -21.91
N TYR A 33 -3.71 4.74 -21.74
CA TYR A 33 -3.79 6.19 -21.71
C TYR A 33 -2.90 6.78 -22.80
N GLU A 34 -3.19 8.01 -23.23
CA GLU A 34 -2.37 8.76 -24.19
C GLU A 34 -2.38 8.24 -25.64
N CYS A 35 -3.46 7.60 -26.09
CA CYS A 35 -3.51 7.02 -27.44
C CYS A 35 -3.59 8.03 -28.61
N GLY A 36 -3.78 9.33 -28.32
CA GLY A 36 -3.79 10.40 -29.32
C GLY A 36 -2.41 11.00 -29.62
N SER A 37 -1.35 10.55 -28.94
CA SER A 37 0.02 11.07 -29.10
C SER A 37 0.81 10.25 -30.12
N ALA A 38 1.78 10.88 -30.80
CA ALA A 38 2.64 10.22 -31.79
C ALA A 38 3.41 9.00 -31.25
N GLY A 39 3.50 8.87 -29.92
CA GLY A 39 4.11 7.74 -29.21
C GLY A 39 3.20 6.52 -28.95
N GLY A 40 1.94 6.54 -29.38
CA GLY A 40 1.00 5.43 -29.22
C GLY A 40 0.42 5.25 -27.81
N CYS A 41 -0.52 4.32 -27.68
CA CYS A 41 -1.17 3.95 -26.41
C CYS A 41 -0.14 3.48 -25.35
N LYS A 42 -0.05 4.18 -24.21
CA LYS A 42 0.78 3.75 -23.08
C LYS A 42 -0.04 2.96 -22.07
N ARG A 43 0.51 1.85 -21.57
CA ARG A 43 -0.07 1.12 -20.42
C ARG A 43 0.13 1.92 -19.13
N LEU A 44 -0.92 2.06 -18.32
CA LEU A 44 -0.85 2.68 -16.99
C LEU A 44 0.25 2.07 -16.09
N GLN A 45 0.57 0.78 -16.31
CA GLN A 45 1.62 0.03 -15.61
C GLN A 45 3.04 0.60 -15.77
N SER A 46 3.30 1.44 -16.77
CA SER A 46 4.63 2.02 -17.06
C SER A 46 5.02 3.19 -16.16
N SER A 47 4.18 3.56 -15.19
CA SER A 47 4.48 4.62 -14.24
C SER A 47 5.25 4.07 -13.02
N PRO A 48 6.30 4.77 -12.53
CA PRO A 48 7.15 4.29 -11.43
C PRO A 48 6.40 4.07 -10.10
N SER A 49 5.20 4.65 -9.97
CA SER A 49 4.29 4.41 -8.85
C SER A 49 3.62 3.03 -8.90
N PHE A 50 3.49 2.44 -10.10
CA PHE A 50 2.82 1.17 -10.40
C PHE A 50 3.78 0.03 -10.80
N ASP A 51 5.04 0.31 -11.18
CA ASP A 51 6.03 -0.72 -11.53
C ASP A 51 6.33 -1.73 -10.40
N THR A 52 6.15 -1.30 -9.14
CA THR A 52 6.25 -2.18 -7.96
C THR A 52 4.96 -2.96 -7.66
N ILE A 53 3.86 -2.60 -8.34
CA ILE A 53 2.52 -3.15 -8.16
C ILE A 53 2.23 -4.06 -9.35
N ASN A 54 2.49 -5.35 -9.16
CA ASN A 54 2.13 -6.33 -10.17
C ASN A 54 0.60 -6.46 -10.15
N LEU A 55 -0.05 -5.88 -11.15
CA LEU A 55 -1.51 -5.82 -11.29
C LEU A 55 -2.12 -7.18 -11.70
N ASN A 56 -1.29 -8.15 -12.10
CA ASN A 56 -1.74 -9.46 -12.56
C ASN A 56 -1.82 -10.45 -11.37
N GLY A 57 -3.00 -10.56 -10.76
CA GLY A 57 -3.34 -11.67 -9.83
C GLY A 57 -2.66 -11.68 -8.46
N ASP A 58 -1.71 -10.80 -8.19
CA ASP A 58 -0.93 -10.85 -6.95
C ASP A 58 -1.67 -10.18 -5.77
N ASN A 59 -2.03 -10.99 -4.77
CA ASN A 59 -2.77 -10.64 -3.56
C ASN A 59 -1.85 -10.13 -2.41
N LYS A 60 -0.59 -9.79 -2.73
CA LYS A 60 0.40 -9.28 -1.78
C LYS A 60 -0.06 -8.07 -0.98
N GLU A 61 -0.77 -7.13 -1.61
CA GLU A 61 -1.20 -5.89 -0.96
C GLU A 61 -2.22 -6.17 0.15
N VAL A 62 -3.12 -7.13 -0.08
CA VAL A 62 -4.09 -7.59 0.90
C VAL A 62 -3.39 -8.26 2.08
N TRP A 63 -2.39 -9.10 1.82
CA TRP A 63 -1.58 -9.74 2.87
C TRP A 63 -0.79 -8.74 3.72
N VAL A 64 -0.25 -7.69 3.11
CA VAL A 64 0.45 -6.61 3.83
C VAL A 64 -0.52 -5.82 4.72
N LEU A 65 -1.71 -5.47 4.20
CA LEU A 65 -2.73 -4.77 4.99
C LEU A 65 -3.22 -5.65 6.16
N LEU A 66 -3.40 -6.95 5.93
CA LEU A 66 -3.80 -7.91 6.94
C LEU A 66 -2.73 -8.04 8.05
N SER A 67 -1.45 -8.13 7.67
CA SER A 67 -0.36 -8.23 8.66
C SER A 67 -0.24 -6.97 9.51
N MET A 68 -0.40 -5.78 8.92
CA MET A 68 -0.45 -4.52 9.66
C MET A 68 -1.62 -4.48 10.66
N ALA A 69 -2.80 -4.96 10.27
CA ALA A 69 -3.97 -5.00 11.15
C ALA A 69 -3.76 -5.95 12.34
N ILE A 70 -3.17 -7.12 12.10
CA ILE A 70 -2.81 -8.09 13.16
C ILE A 70 -1.77 -7.48 14.10
N ALA A 71 -0.71 -6.86 13.57
CA ALA A 71 0.33 -6.21 14.36
C ALA A 71 -0.25 -5.12 15.27
N TYR A 72 -1.13 -4.26 14.74
CA TYR A 72 -1.79 -3.21 15.53
C TYR A 72 -2.64 -3.81 16.66
N ARG A 73 -3.40 -4.88 16.38
CA ARG A 73 -4.16 -5.59 17.43
C ARG A 73 -3.24 -6.17 18.50
N LEU A 74 -2.16 -6.84 18.12
CA LEU A 74 -1.19 -7.40 19.07
C LEU A 74 -0.57 -6.30 19.94
N CYS A 75 -0.21 -5.16 19.36
CA CYS A 75 0.28 -4.00 20.11
C CYS A 75 -0.77 -3.49 21.11
N ALA A 76 -2.03 -3.35 20.69
CA ALA A 76 -3.11 -2.90 21.57
C ALA A 76 -3.34 -3.89 22.73
N TYR A 77 -3.37 -5.20 22.46
CA TYR A 77 -3.49 -6.22 23.50
C TYR A 77 -2.28 -6.22 24.44
N ALA A 78 -1.06 -6.06 23.92
CA ALA A 78 0.13 -5.97 24.76
C ALA A 78 0.12 -4.73 25.66
N CYS A 79 -0.35 -3.57 25.16
CA CYS A 79 -0.55 -2.37 25.97
C CYS A 79 -1.62 -2.57 27.04
N LEU A 80 -2.74 -3.22 26.72
CA LEU A 80 -3.79 -3.56 27.68
C LEU A 80 -3.28 -4.54 28.74
N LEU A 81 -2.59 -5.61 28.33
CA LEU A 81 -2.05 -6.61 29.24
C LEU A 81 -1.01 -6.00 30.18
N LYS A 82 -0.10 -5.15 29.67
CA LYS A 82 0.84 -4.39 30.49
C LYS A 82 0.11 -3.52 31.50
N ARG A 83 -0.96 -2.83 31.10
CA ARG A 83 -1.73 -2.00 32.03
C ARG A 83 -2.38 -2.84 33.14
N ILE A 84 -2.99 -3.97 32.80
CA ILE A 84 -3.63 -4.87 33.77
C ILE A 84 -2.59 -5.44 34.74
N SER A 85 -1.40 -5.82 34.27
CA SER A 85 -0.32 -6.29 35.14
C SER A 85 0.29 -5.21 36.06
N VAL A 86 0.09 -3.93 35.73
CA VAL A 86 0.60 -2.77 36.49
C VAL A 86 -0.45 -2.23 37.47
N SER A 87 -1.72 -2.64 37.35
CA SER A 87 -2.79 -2.32 38.29
C SER A 87 -2.98 -3.50 39.25
N PRO A 88 -2.42 -3.46 40.48
CA PRO A 88 -2.66 -4.48 41.50
C PRO A 88 -4.10 -4.48 42.01
#